data_AF-A0A0H3J402-F1
#
_entry.id   AF-A0A0H3J402-F1
#
_cell.length_a   1.000
_cell.length_b   1.000
_cell.length_c   1.000
_cell.angle_alpha   90.00
_cell.angle_beta   90.00
_cell.angle_gamma   90.00
#
_symmetry.space_group_name_H-M   'P 1'
#
loop_
_entity.id
_entity.type
_entity.pdbx_description
1 polymer ?
#
loop_
_entity_poly.entity_id
_entity_poly.type
_entity_poly.pdbx_seq_one_letter_code
_entity_poly.pdbx_strand_id
1 'polypeptide(L)'
;MDKINEIDEITKEILELKQQTAQNIIEIGKRLSKIKQSLNHGEFKLWLEEKVDYTPRTAQKFMKVAKTFEKTKSPSLLSSEKLYLLTNLSEEDREIFINNNDIENMSTRELKQAIKEIKKSNKKLIEPKDVKCDVNVNKLIENDNYLMDDYYEADKIWEDTARLKCNIEFLTGSFDFDNNGDLELDSVESLILTRYLNKEINHNQLEKVIKIRKMDIPFIYNEDKFKKFLDSLDLWNSYQHISENGDKYYNALENIDLSYENVCEFIWEKNEEERQSYIEDNKYIFNENNITIAKGYIDTNAYICIYKDKELFAHYPVTSNYHRYLYNITELFRFYRINKRYLKLVDKFIKQQQKDDYEELIERFNRAKETAKFIFEKDNECYMLISYATNRDCIKVYKHKKELTYYIFDVGMCLENLEFYNTIITNNWLDVIKDKLDFQPKYLINFHKELKTKAKKVKEEIEEAQRKQEKNYEDFYKNYNFFGEKKTNNSLETD
;
A
#
# COMPACT_ATOMS: atom_id res chain seq x y z
N MET A 1 -11.86 54.63 -51.94
CA MET A 1 -11.89 54.83 -50.48
C MET A 1 -12.92 53.90 -49.85
N ASP A 2 -14.16 53.83 -50.35
CA ASP A 2 -15.27 53.09 -49.73
C ASP A 2 -15.07 51.58 -49.54
N LYS A 3 -14.50 50.86 -50.51
CA LYS A 3 -14.26 49.40 -50.39
C LYS A 3 -13.22 49.02 -49.32
N ILE A 4 -12.27 49.92 -49.02
CA ILE A 4 -11.24 49.64 -48.00
C ILE A 4 -11.86 49.80 -46.61
N ASN A 5 -12.67 50.84 -46.41
CA ASN A 5 -13.41 51.06 -45.16
C ASN A 5 -14.42 49.94 -44.88
N GLU A 6 -15.11 49.43 -45.90
CA GLU A 6 -16.05 48.30 -45.78
C GLU A 6 -15.34 46.99 -45.37
N ILE A 7 -14.15 46.71 -45.93
CA ILE A 7 -13.35 45.53 -45.55
C ILE A 7 -12.86 45.65 -44.10
N ASP A 8 -12.45 46.84 -43.67
CA ASP A 8 -12.00 47.08 -42.30
C ASP A 8 -13.14 46.93 -41.28
N GLU A 9 -14.35 47.41 -41.62
CA GLU A 9 -15.56 47.23 -40.80
C GLU A 9 -15.96 45.76 -40.68
N ILE A 10 -16.05 45.03 -41.81
CA ILE A 10 -16.35 43.60 -41.82
C ILE A 10 -15.28 42.80 -41.05
N THR A 11 -14.00 43.17 -41.18
CA THR A 11 -12.91 42.52 -40.45
C THR A 11 -13.07 42.71 -38.94
N LYS A 12 -13.44 43.91 -38.50
CA LYS A 12 -13.71 44.20 -37.09
C LYS A 12 -14.88 43.37 -36.56
N GLU A 13 -15.97 43.28 -37.31
CA GLU A 13 -17.13 42.44 -36.95
C GLU A 13 -16.76 40.96 -36.81
N ILE A 14 -15.95 40.43 -37.73
CA ILE A 14 -15.47 39.04 -37.66
C ILE A 14 -14.62 38.80 -36.40
N LEU A 15 -13.77 39.75 -36.03
CA LEU A 15 -12.94 39.65 -34.81
C LEU A 15 -13.80 39.70 -33.54
N GLU A 16 -14.81 40.57 -33.50
CA GLU A 16 -15.76 40.65 -32.39
C GLU A 16 -16.55 39.34 -32.23
N LEU A 17 -17.02 38.74 -33.34
CA LEU A 17 -17.73 37.45 -33.33
C LEU A 17 -16.83 36.29 -32.85
N LYS A 18 -15.54 36.31 -33.22
CA LYS A 18 -14.56 35.33 -32.71
C LYS A 18 -14.37 35.46 -31.21
N GLN A 19 -14.31 36.68 -30.69
CA GLN A 19 -14.18 36.92 -29.26
C GLN A 19 -15.41 36.49 -28.48
N GLN A 20 -16.60 36.81 -28.98
CA GLN A 20 -17.85 36.34 -28.38
C GLN A 20 -17.92 34.81 -28.37
N THR A 21 -17.45 34.14 -29.41
CA THR A 21 -17.41 32.67 -29.48
C THR A 21 -16.52 32.07 -28.38
N ALA A 22 -15.32 32.61 -28.19
CA ALA A 22 -14.41 32.17 -27.12
C ALA A 22 -15.03 32.34 -25.72
N GLN A 23 -15.68 33.47 -25.48
CA GLN A 23 -16.35 33.75 -24.21
C GLN A 23 -17.57 32.84 -24.00
N ASN A 24 -18.36 32.60 -25.04
CA ASN A 24 -19.52 31.70 -24.98
C ASN A 24 -19.12 30.27 -24.61
N ILE A 25 -17.98 29.78 -25.11
CA ILE A 25 -17.47 28.44 -24.76
C ILE A 25 -17.15 28.32 -23.26
N ILE A 26 -16.52 29.35 -22.67
CA ILE A 26 -16.23 29.39 -21.24
C ILE A 26 -17.53 29.39 -20.43
N GLU A 27 -18.50 30.21 -20.85
CA GLU A 27 -19.77 30.43 -20.15
C GLU A 27 -20.69 29.20 -20.24
N ILE A 28 -20.66 28.48 -21.38
CA ILE A 28 -21.28 27.16 -21.54
C ILE A 28 -20.62 26.16 -20.61
N GLY A 29 -19.28 26.10 -20.57
CA GLY A 29 -18.55 25.19 -19.67
C GLY A 29 -18.88 25.39 -18.19
N LYS A 30 -19.07 26.64 -17.73
CA LYS A 30 -19.52 26.95 -16.36
C LYS A 30 -20.93 26.41 -16.07
N ARG A 31 -21.88 26.61 -17.00
CA ARG A 31 -23.26 26.08 -16.86
C ARG A 31 -23.29 24.56 -16.87
N LEU A 32 -22.51 23.93 -17.75
CA LEU A 32 -22.37 22.48 -17.80
C LEU A 32 -21.83 21.92 -16.47
N SER A 33 -20.82 22.58 -15.88
CA SER A 33 -20.32 22.21 -14.54
C SER A 33 -21.39 22.34 -13.45
N LYS A 34 -22.17 23.43 -13.46
CA LYS A 34 -23.26 23.65 -12.50
C LYS A 34 -24.37 22.60 -12.61
N ILE A 35 -24.76 22.25 -13.83
CA ILE A 35 -25.79 21.22 -14.07
C ILE A 35 -25.27 19.84 -13.69
N LYS A 36 -24.01 19.51 -14.04
CA LYS A 36 -23.40 18.24 -13.64
C LYS A 36 -23.38 18.04 -12.11
N GLN A 37 -23.17 19.10 -11.34
CA GLN A 37 -23.20 19.06 -9.87
C GLN A 37 -24.61 18.92 -9.29
N SER A 38 -25.65 19.21 -10.07
CA SER A 38 -27.04 19.22 -9.61
C SER A 38 -27.83 17.96 -9.99
N LEU A 39 -27.23 17.08 -10.80
CA LEU A 39 -27.85 15.85 -11.30
C LEU A 39 -27.24 14.62 -10.60
N ASN A 40 -28.03 13.55 -10.47
CA ASN A 40 -27.54 12.31 -9.90
C ASN A 40 -26.57 11.58 -10.86
N HIS A 41 -25.81 10.61 -10.35
CA HIS A 41 -24.93 9.78 -11.15
C HIS A 41 -25.69 9.14 -12.33
N GLY A 42 -25.11 9.20 -13.54
CA GLY A 42 -25.71 8.65 -14.76
C GLY A 42 -26.66 9.59 -15.52
N GLU A 43 -27.33 10.53 -14.86
CA GLU A 43 -28.33 11.42 -15.48
C GLU A 43 -27.72 12.50 -16.38
N PHE A 44 -26.48 12.91 -16.11
CA PHE A 44 -25.80 13.96 -16.88
C PHE A 44 -25.61 13.58 -18.35
N LYS A 45 -25.35 12.30 -18.67
CA LYS A 45 -25.17 11.86 -20.07
C LYS A 45 -26.48 11.97 -20.86
N LEU A 46 -27.57 11.47 -20.30
CA LEU A 46 -28.90 11.55 -20.90
C LEU A 46 -29.33 13.02 -21.07
N TRP A 47 -29.10 13.84 -20.06
CA TRP A 47 -29.39 15.28 -20.13
C TRP A 47 -28.61 15.99 -21.24
N LEU A 48 -27.33 15.65 -21.44
CA LEU A 48 -26.51 16.22 -22.52
C LEU A 48 -27.06 15.89 -23.92
N GLU A 49 -27.43 14.62 -24.13
CA GLU A 49 -27.95 14.12 -25.41
C GLU A 49 -29.36 14.65 -25.69
N GLU A 50 -30.24 14.71 -24.68
CA GLU A 50 -31.64 15.10 -24.87
C GLU A 50 -31.90 16.62 -24.83
N LYS A 51 -31.10 17.40 -24.08
CA LYS A 51 -31.42 18.82 -23.80
C LYS A 51 -30.53 19.83 -24.49
N VAL A 52 -29.27 19.48 -24.79
CA VAL A 52 -28.29 20.44 -25.32
C VAL A 52 -27.49 19.92 -26.52
N ASP A 53 -27.81 18.72 -27.02
CA ASP A 53 -27.20 18.08 -28.19
C ASP A 53 -25.66 18.08 -28.16
N TYR A 54 -25.11 17.77 -26.99
CA TYR A 54 -23.67 17.66 -26.81
C TYR A 54 -23.24 16.22 -26.53
N THR A 55 -22.18 15.80 -27.21
CA THR A 55 -21.47 14.58 -26.79
C THR A 55 -20.81 14.81 -25.43
N PRO A 56 -20.64 13.75 -24.60
CA PRO A 56 -19.87 13.85 -23.35
C PRO A 56 -18.47 14.44 -23.56
N ARG A 57 -17.83 14.12 -24.68
CA ARG A 57 -16.50 14.64 -25.06
C ARG A 57 -16.51 16.16 -25.28
N THR A 58 -17.53 16.69 -25.95
CA THR A 58 -17.68 18.13 -26.16
C THR A 58 -17.95 18.85 -24.84
N ALA A 59 -18.83 18.30 -24.01
CA ALA A 59 -19.15 18.87 -22.71
C ALA A 59 -17.93 18.93 -21.78
N GLN A 60 -17.17 17.82 -21.67
CA GLN A 60 -15.94 17.77 -20.89
C GLN A 60 -14.89 18.77 -21.40
N LYS A 61 -14.75 18.93 -22.73
CA LYS A 61 -13.85 19.92 -23.34
C LYS A 61 -14.18 21.33 -22.87
N PHE A 62 -15.46 21.73 -22.92
CA PHE A 62 -15.91 23.07 -22.50
C PHE A 62 -15.80 23.28 -20.99
N MET A 63 -16.15 22.28 -20.18
CA MET A 63 -15.98 22.33 -18.72
C MET A 63 -14.50 22.50 -18.32
N LYS A 64 -13.59 21.78 -18.98
CA LYS A 64 -12.15 21.89 -18.75
C LYS A 64 -11.63 23.29 -19.12
N VAL A 65 -12.06 23.83 -20.27
CA VAL A 65 -11.74 25.20 -20.69
C VAL A 65 -12.24 26.22 -19.67
N ALA A 66 -13.49 26.09 -19.22
CA ALA A 66 -14.08 26.99 -18.23
C ALA A 66 -13.31 27.00 -16.90
N LYS A 67 -12.99 25.82 -16.34
CA LYS A 67 -12.19 25.70 -15.11
C LYS A 67 -10.79 26.30 -15.26
N THR A 68 -10.21 26.16 -16.45
CA THR A 68 -8.85 26.60 -16.74
C THR A 68 -8.73 28.12 -16.87
N PHE A 69 -9.73 28.76 -17.48
CA PHE A 69 -9.73 30.19 -17.80
C PHE A 69 -10.67 31.01 -16.91
N GLU A 70 -11.06 30.47 -15.76
CA GLU A 70 -11.91 31.17 -14.78
C GLU A 70 -11.16 32.31 -14.08
N LYS A 71 -9.86 32.13 -13.83
CA LYS A 71 -8.98 33.06 -13.09
C LYS A 71 -7.92 33.75 -13.95
N THR A 72 -7.76 33.34 -15.20
CA THR A 72 -6.77 33.87 -16.15
C THR A 72 -7.45 34.66 -17.25
N LYS A 73 -6.76 35.68 -17.81
CA LYS A 73 -7.25 36.37 -19.01
C LYS A 73 -7.25 35.38 -20.17
N SER A 74 -8.44 34.90 -20.57
CA SER A 74 -8.59 34.11 -21.78
C SER A 74 -8.10 34.92 -22.98
N PRO A 75 -7.23 34.37 -23.86
CA PRO A 75 -6.84 35.08 -25.06
C PRO A 75 -8.08 35.21 -25.95
N SER A 76 -8.53 36.45 -26.13
CA SER A 76 -9.86 36.81 -26.61
C SER A 76 -10.15 36.42 -28.07
N LEU A 77 -9.23 35.80 -28.80
CA LEU A 77 -9.40 35.50 -30.23
C LEU A 77 -9.14 34.03 -30.60
N LEU A 78 -9.11 33.11 -29.62
CA LEU A 78 -8.78 31.70 -29.85
C LEU A 78 -10.00 30.83 -30.16
N SER A 79 -9.80 29.88 -31.08
CA SER A 79 -10.80 28.84 -31.38
C SER A 79 -10.97 27.86 -30.22
N SER A 80 -12.11 27.15 -30.18
CA SER A 80 -12.42 26.15 -29.16
C SER A 80 -11.34 25.06 -29.00
N GLU A 81 -10.68 24.71 -30.10
CA GLU A 81 -9.59 23.73 -30.10
C GLU A 81 -8.31 24.30 -29.51
N LYS A 82 -7.94 25.55 -29.85
CA LYS A 82 -6.76 26.21 -29.28
C LYS A 82 -6.91 26.44 -27.78
N LEU A 83 -8.08 26.92 -27.33
CA LEU A 83 -8.39 27.06 -25.90
C LEU A 83 -8.25 25.73 -25.16
N TYR A 84 -8.81 24.65 -25.72
CA TYR A 84 -8.68 23.32 -25.13
C TYR A 84 -7.23 22.83 -25.09
N LEU A 85 -6.45 23.06 -26.14
CA LEU A 85 -5.05 22.67 -26.19
C LEU A 85 -4.24 23.35 -25.07
N LEU A 86 -4.48 24.63 -24.80
CA LEU A 86 -3.83 25.36 -23.71
C LEU A 86 -4.17 24.83 -22.32
N THR A 87 -5.32 24.17 -22.13
CA THR A 87 -5.66 23.47 -20.87
C THR A 87 -4.72 22.31 -20.56
N ASN A 88 -3.90 21.89 -21.52
CA ASN A 88 -2.95 20.80 -21.33
C ASN A 88 -1.63 21.26 -20.69
N LEU A 89 -1.38 22.57 -20.57
CA LEU A 89 -0.23 23.14 -19.87
C LEU A 89 -0.57 23.45 -18.40
N SER A 90 0.43 23.48 -17.52
CA SER A 90 0.28 24.01 -16.15
C SER A 90 -0.07 25.50 -16.19
N GLU A 91 -0.54 26.09 -15.10
CA GLU A 91 -0.87 27.53 -15.06
C GLU A 91 0.36 28.39 -15.39
N GLU A 92 1.49 28.11 -14.74
CA GLU A 92 2.79 28.76 -14.97
C GLU A 92 3.27 28.58 -16.42
N ASP A 93 3.29 27.35 -16.94
CA ASP A 93 3.72 27.08 -18.32
C ASP A 93 2.78 27.73 -19.33
N ARG A 94 1.48 27.79 -19.04
CA ARG A 94 0.47 28.37 -19.94
C ARG A 94 0.64 29.88 -20.03
N GLU A 95 0.85 30.57 -18.92
CA GLU A 95 1.10 32.01 -18.92
C GLU A 95 2.41 32.35 -19.66
N ILE A 96 3.49 31.62 -19.36
CA ILE A 96 4.77 31.76 -20.08
C ILE A 96 4.58 31.48 -21.58
N PHE A 97 3.82 30.45 -21.94
CA PHE A 97 3.56 30.10 -23.32
C PHE A 97 2.74 31.15 -24.06
N ILE A 98 1.68 31.67 -23.44
CA ILE A 98 0.85 32.74 -23.99
C ILE A 98 1.65 34.02 -24.20
N ASN A 99 2.54 34.36 -23.27
CA ASN A 99 3.35 35.59 -23.37
C ASN A 99 4.48 35.48 -24.41
N ASN A 100 5.00 34.28 -24.65
CA ASN A 100 6.17 34.07 -25.52
C ASN A 100 5.83 33.59 -26.94
N ASN A 101 4.55 33.34 -27.25
CA ASN A 101 4.15 32.77 -28.54
C ASN A 101 2.94 33.50 -29.12
N ASP A 102 2.95 33.69 -30.44
CA ASP A 102 1.81 34.22 -31.18
C ASP A 102 0.77 33.11 -31.45
N ILE A 103 0.00 32.77 -30.42
CA ILE A 103 -0.98 31.66 -30.45
C ILE A 103 -2.12 31.96 -31.44
N GLU A 104 -2.40 33.24 -31.71
CA GLU A 104 -3.46 33.65 -32.63
C GLU A 104 -3.13 33.22 -34.06
N ASN A 105 -1.88 33.40 -34.49
CA ASN A 105 -1.41 33.05 -35.83
C ASN A 105 -0.91 31.61 -35.97
N MET A 106 -0.56 30.92 -34.87
CA MET A 106 -0.20 29.50 -34.93
C MET A 106 -1.33 28.62 -35.46
N SER A 107 -1.04 27.69 -36.38
CA SER A 107 -1.98 26.62 -36.71
C SER A 107 -2.23 25.72 -35.50
N THR A 108 -3.36 24.98 -35.50
CA THR A 108 -3.65 24.01 -34.43
C THR A 108 -2.60 22.91 -34.35
N ARG A 109 -1.94 22.58 -35.46
CA ARG A 109 -0.84 21.61 -35.53
C ARG A 109 0.44 22.15 -34.91
N GLU A 110 0.83 23.38 -35.23
CA GLU A 110 1.99 24.05 -34.62
C GLU A 110 1.78 24.24 -33.12
N LEU A 111 0.57 24.64 -32.70
CA LEU A 111 0.22 24.74 -31.29
C LEU A 111 0.32 23.39 -30.57
N LYS A 112 -0.19 22.30 -31.18
CA LYS A 112 -0.03 20.94 -30.63
C LYS A 112 1.44 20.54 -30.51
N GLN A 113 2.25 20.89 -31.50
CA GLN A 113 3.68 20.57 -31.51
C GLN A 113 4.43 21.37 -30.44
N ALA A 114 4.21 22.68 -30.33
CA ALA A 114 4.84 23.54 -29.34
C ALA A 114 4.46 23.13 -27.90
N ILE A 115 3.19 22.80 -27.66
CA ILE A 115 2.73 22.25 -26.37
C ILE A 115 3.38 20.89 -26.09
N LYS A 116 3.50 20.02 -27.11
CA LYS A 116 4.18 18.73 -26.97
C LYS A 116 5.67 18.92 -26.68
N GLU A 117 6.32 19.91 -27.26
CA GLU A 117 7.72 20.25 -27.03
C GLU A 117 7.96 20.83 -25.64
N ILE A 118 7.07 21.69 -25.13
CA ILE A 118 7.13 22.19 -23.75
C ILE A 118 6.90 21.06 -22.76
N LYS A 119 5.90 20.20 -23.01
CA LYS A 119 5.70 18.99 -22.23
C LYS A 119 6.91 18.08 -22.28
N LYS A 120 7.54 17.92 -23.44
CA LYS A 120 8.75 17.09 -23.62
C LYS A 120 9.99 17.73 -23.00
N SER A 121 10.10 19.06 -22.96
CA SER A 121 11.18 19.79 -22.29
C SER A 121 11.02 19.75 -20.77
N ASN A 122 9.78 19.88 -20.27
CA ASN A 122 9.46 19.63 -18.86
C ASN A 122 9.63 18.15 -18.49
N LYS A 123 9.39 17.21 -19.43
CA LYS A 123 9.72 15.77 -19.26
C LYS A 123 11.23 15.51 -19.30
N LYS A 124 11.98 16.17 -20.18
CA LYS A 124 13.45 16.07 -20.31
C LYS A 124 14.19 16.67 -19.11
N LEU A 125 13.60 17.64 -18.41
CA LEU A 125 14.10 18.14 -17.12
C LEU A 125 13.82 17.16 -15.95
N ILE A 126 13.06 16.08 -16.19
CA ILE A 126 12.62 15.08 -15.19
C ILE A 126 13.12 13.66 -15.52
N GLU A 127 13.80 13.41 -16.63
CA GLU A 127 14.39 12.08 -16.93
C GLU A 127 15.82 11.94 -16.36
N PRO A 128 16.16 10.83 -15.66
CA PRO A 128 17.54 10.46 -15.34
C PRO A 128 18.28 10.03 -16.61
N LYS A 129 19.55 10.45 -16.72
CA LYS A 129 20.43 10.07 -17.84
C LYS A 129 20.84 8.60 -17.78
N ASP A 130 20.63 7.95 -18.93
CA ASP A 130 21.40 6.87 -19.58
C ASP A 130 21.58 5.51 -18.85
N VAL A 131 20.83 4.51 -19.34
CA VAL A 131 21.36 3.15 -19.55
C VAL A 131 21.29 2.88 -21.05
N LYS A 132 22.46 2.72 -21.70
CA LYS A 132 22.57 2.28 -23.09
C LYS A 132 22.49 0.77 -23.17
N CYS A 133 21.66 0.25 -24.08
CA CYS A 133 21.82 -1.07 -24.66
C CYS A 133 21.86 -0.92 -26.19
N ASP A 134 23.00 -1.24 -26.78
CA ASP A 134 23.20 -1.28 -28.23
C ASP A 134 22.45 -2.47 -28.83
N VAL A 135 21.46 -2.21 -29.69
CA VAL A 135 21.07 -3.16 -30.74
C VAL A 135 20.97 -2.40 -32.06
N ASN A 136 21.84 -2.80 -32.98
CA ASN A 136 21.99 -2.22 -34.31
C ASN A 136 20.86 -2.74 -35.22
N VAL A 137 19.77 -1.97 -35.36
CA VAL A 137 18.69 -2.26 -36.30
C VAL A 137 18.94 -1.45 -37.57
N ASN A 138 19.76 -1.98 -38.47
CA ASN A 138 19.86 -1.47 -39.83
C ASN A 138 20.04 -2.64 -40.81
N LYS A 139 18.91 -3.27 -41.13
CA LYS A 139 18.58 -3.83 -42.45
C LYS A 139 17.15 -4.35 -42.41
N LEU A 140 16.40 -4.06 -43.48
CA LEU A 140 14.96 -4.30 -43.73
C LEU A 140 14.13 -3.04 -43.34
N ILE A 141 13.44 -2.28 -44.20
CA ILE A 141 12.77 -2.57 -45.48
C ILE A 141 12.37 -1.23 -46.16
N GLU A 142 12.44 -1.10 -47.49
CA GLU A 142 11.97 0.09 -48.24
C GLU A 142 10.43 0.14 -48.44
N ASN A 143 9.62 -0.24 -47.42
CA ASN A 143 8.13 -0.20 -47.45
C ASN A 143 7.53 0.55 -46.23
N ASP A 144 8.29 1.49 -45.66
CA ASP A 144 8.32 1.80 -44.23
C ASP A 144 7.30 2.80 -43.66
N ASN A 145 6.24 3.23 -44.35
CA ASN A 145 5.26 4.12 -43.67
C ASN A 145 4.22 3.36 -42.83
N TYR A 146 3.85 2.13 -43.18
CA TYR A 146 2.81 1.38 -42.46
C TYR A 146 3.38 0.54 -41.29
N LEU A 147 4.56 -0.05 -41.48
CA LEU A 147 5.24 -0.86 -40.45
C LEU A 147 5.82 0.01 -39.32
N MET A 148 6.25 1.24 -39.63
CA MET A 148 6.80 2.15 -38.63
C MET A 148 5.69 2.70 -37.71
N ASP A 149 4.49 2.95 -38.24
CA ASP A 149 3.34 3.37 -37.44
C ASP A 149 2.89 2.28 -36.46
N ASP A 150 2.86 1.02 -36.89
CA ASP A 150 2.54 -0.13 -36.04
C ASP A 150 3.62 -0.39 -34.97
N TYR A 151 4.89 -0.26 -35.34
CA TYR A 151 6.01 -0.38 -34.41
C TYR A 151 5.97 0.72 -33.35
N TYR A 152 5.70 1.95 -33.79
CA TYR A 152 5.57 3.12 -32.92
C TYR A 152 4.38 3.02 -31.96
N GLU A 153 3.23 2.51 -32.43
CA GLU A 153 2.05 2.29 -31.57
C GLU A 153 2.33 1.25 -30.48
N ALA A 154 2.92 0.11 -30.86
CA ALA A 154 3.23 -0.97 -29.93
C ALA A 154 4.27 -0.57 -28.87
N ASP A 155 5.38 0.06 -29.29
CA ASP A 155 6.39 0.54 -28.36
C ASP A 155 5.82 1.58 -27.39
N LYS A 156 4.96 2.47 -27.86
CA LYS A 156 4.31 3.46 -27.00
C LYS A 156 3.41 2.81 -25.94
N ILE A 157 2.59 1.82 -26.33
CA ILE A 157 1.74 1.10 -25.38
C ILE A 157 2.59 0.42 -24.30
N TRP A 158 3.66 -0.27 -24.72
CA TRP A 158 4.59 -0.92 -23.81
C TRP A 158 5.29 0.06 -22.86
N GLU A 159 5.84 1.15 -23.39
CA GLU A 159 6.46 2.20 -22.58
C GLU A 159 5.48 2.80 -21.57
N ASP A 160 4.24 3.06 -22.00
CA ASP A 160 3.21 3.62 -21.12
C ASP A 160 2.82 2.59 -20.04
N THR A 161 2.75 1.29 -20.35
CA THR A 161 2.55 0.21 -19.35
C THR A 161 3.70 0.17 -18.35
N ALA A 162 4.95 0.15 -18.82
CA ALA A 162 6.13 0.08 -17.96
C ALA A 162 6.23 1.33 -17.06
N ARG A 163 5.93 2.52 -17.58
CA ARG A 163 5.87 3.75 -16.80
C ARG A 163 4.77 3.71 -15.75
N LEU A 164 3.60 3.19 -16.09
CA LEU A 164 2.48 3.05 -15.15
C LEU A 164 2.86 2.12 -13.98
N LYS A 165 3.48 0.98 -14.27
CA LYS A 165 4.03 0.06 -13.26
C LYS A 165 5.00 0.79 -12.33
N CYS A 166 6.01 1.46 -12.89
CA CYS A 166 6.99 2.20 -12.09
C CYS A 166 6.35 3.31 -11.24
N ASN A 167 5.31 3.98 -11.77
CA ASN A 167 4.60 5.03 -11.04
C ASN A 167 3.82 4.46 -9.86
N ILE A 168 3.18 3.30 -10.01
CA ILE A 168 2.52 2.61 -8.90
C ILE A 168 3.55 2.27 -7.82
N GLU A 169 4.64 1.59 -8.17
CA GLU A 169 5.72 1.27 -7.21
C GLU A 169 6.27 2.48 -6.49
N PHE A 170 6.42 3.59 -7.22
CA PHE A 170 6.94 4.82 -6.65
C PHE A 170 5.99 5.41 -5.60
N LEU A 171 4.67 5.30 -5.81
CA LEU A 171 3.64 5.86 -4.95
C LEU A 171 3.20 4.91 -3.82
N THR A 172 3.46 3.60 -3.95
CA THR A 172 2.98 2.56 -3.02
C THR A 172 4.11 1.79 -2.33
N GLY A 173 5.32 1.79 -2.92
CA GLY A 173 6.49 1.05 -2.48
C GLY A 173 6.67 -0.35 -3.10
N SER A 174 5.66 -0.89 -3.78
CA SER A 174 5.70 -2.20 -4.46
C SER A 174 4.66 -2.28 -5.58
N PHE A 175 4.89 -3.19 -6.53
CA PHE A 175 3.89 -3.63 -7.49
C PHE A 175 3.74 -5.13 -7.32
N ASP A 176 2.66 -5.49 -6.65
CA ASP A 176 2.28 -6.85 -6.34
C ASP A 176 1.41 -7.37 -7.48
N PHE A 177 1.63 -8.62 -7.89
CA PHE A 177 0.86 -9.28 -8.92
C PHE A 177 0.87 -10.78 -8.70
N ASP A 178 -0.20 -11.44 -9.11
CA ASP A 178 -0.37 -12.89 -9.00
C ASP A 178 -1.32 -13.42 -10.08
N ASN A 179 -1.26 -14.72 -10.35
CA ASN A 179 -2.19 -15.42 -11.24
C ASN A 179 -2.33 -16.90 -10.83
N ASN A 180 -3.49 -17.49 -11.08
CA ASN A 180 -3.83 -18.87 -10.70
C ASN A 180 -3.31 -19.95 -11.68
N GLY A 181 -2.39 -19.64 -12.60
CA GLY A 181 -1.95 -20.55 -13.67
C GLY A 181 -0.45 -20.87 -13.68
N ASP A 182 -0.07 -21.85 -14.51
CA ASP A 182 1.35 -22.20 -14.79
C ASP A 182 2.06 -21.14 -15.67
N LEU A 183 1.43 -19.98 -15.90
CA LEU A 183 1.95 -18.94 -16.78
C LEU A 183 2.87 -18.01 -15.98
N GLU A 184 4.17 -18.11 -16.25
CA GLU A 184 5.20 -17.26 -15.64
C GLU A 184 5.22 -15.87 -16.28
N LEU A 185 4.28 -15.02 -15.87
CA LEU A 185 4.22 -13.62 -16.30
C LEU A 185 5.17 -12.73 -15.50
N ASP A 186 5.82 -11.77 -16.15
CA ASP A 186 6.45 -10.66 -15.44
C ASP A 186 5.43 -9.56 -15.04
N SER A 187 5.88 -8.59 -14.24
CA SER A 187 5.02 -7.49 -13.76
C SER A 187 4.42 -6.62 -14.88
N VAL A 188 5.13 -6.43 -16.00
CA VAL A 188 4.69 -5.62 -17.14
C VAL A 188 3.73 -6.42 -18.02
N GLU A 189 3.98 -7.72 -18.19
CA GLU A 189 3.10 -8.66 -18.88
C GLU A 189 1.78 -8.85 -18.12
N SER A 190 1.83 -9.00 -16.79
CA SER A 190 0.64 -8.98 -15.94
C SER A 190 -0.15 -7.67 -16.11
N LEU A 191 0.55 -6.53 -16.05
CA LEU A 191 -0.10 -5.24 -16.17
C LEU A 191 -0.74 -5.02 -17.55
N ILE A 192 -0.07 -5.40 -18.65
CA ILE A 192 -0.61 -5.19 -19.99
C ILE A 192 -1.87 -6.02 -20.25
N LEU A 193 -1.92 -7.25 -19.70
CA LEU A 193 -3.13 -8.07 -19.73
C LEU A 193 -4.27 -7.43 -18.94
N THR A 194 -3.98 -6.88 -17.75
CA THR A 194 -4.98 -6.14 -16.98
C THR A 194 -5.49 -4.90 -17.72
N ARG A 195 -4.61 -4.13 -18.37
CA ARG A 195 -5.02 -2.97 -19.19
C ARG A 195 -5.92 -3.38 -20.37
N TYR A 196 -5.67 -4.53 -20.97
CA TYR A 196 -6.55 -5.12 -21.98
C TYR A 196 -7.92 -5.50 -21.39
N LEU A 197 -7.96 -6.14 -20.21
CA LEU A 197 -9.22 -6.45 -19.52
C LEU A 197 -10.04 -5.18 -19.22
N ASN A 198 -9.37 -4.11 -18.78
CA ASN A 198 -9.95 -2.78 -18.56
C ASN A 198 -10.37 -2.04 -19.85
N LYS A 199 -10.18 -2.66 -21.03
CA LYS A 199 -10.48 -2.09 -22.36
C LYS A 199 -9.69 -0.81 -22.69
N GLU A 200 -8.54 -0.60 -22.05
CA GLU A 200 -7.65 0.51 -22.37
C GLU A 200 -6.90 0.30 -23.68
N ILE A 201 -6.68 -0.97 -24.04
CA ILE A 201 -6.11 -1.41 -25.30
C ILE A 201 -7.01 -2.48 -25.92
N ASN A 202 -7.07 -2.51 -27.24
CA ASN A 202 -7.87 -3.51 -27.97
C ASN A 202 -7.05 -4.77 -28.32
N HIS A 203 -7.74 -5.79 -28.81
CA HIS A 203 -7.15 -7.10 -29.09
C HIS A 203 -6.01 -7.07 -30.13
N ASN A 204 -6.14 -6.24 -31.18
CA ASN A 204 -5.11 -6.07 -32.22
C ASN A 204 -3.88 -5.32 -31.66
N GLN A 205 -4.11 -4.27 -30.86
CA GLN A 205 -3.03 -3.56 -30.19
C GLN A 205 -2.22 -4.48 -29.27
N LEU A 206 -2.90 -5.32 -28.48
CA LEU A 206 -2.24 -6.32 -27.64
C LEU A 206 -1.41 -7.32 -28.46
N GLU A 207 -1.95 -7.83 -29.57
CA GLU A 207 -1.24 -8.72 -30.49
C GLU A 207 0.08 -8.12 -30.99
N LYS A 208 0.03 -6.86 -31.47
CA LYS A 208 1.20 -6.15 -31.98
C LYS A 208 2.26 -6.01 -30.90
N VAL A 209 1.87 -5.61 -29.68
CA VAL A 209 2.80 -5.44 -28.56
C VAL A 209 3.46 -6.76 -28.19
N ILE A 210 2.70 -7.85 -28.05
CA ILE A 210 3.23 -9.18 -27.74
C ILE A 210 4.27 -9.61 -28.78
N LYS A 211 3.96 -9.47 -30.07
CA LYS A 211 4.86 -9.87 -31.17
C LYS A 211 6.13 -9.03 -31.24
N ILE A 212 6.00 -7.70 -31.18
CA ILE A 212 7.14 -6.78 -31.31
C ILE A 212 8.07 -6.86 -30.10
N ARG A 213 7.50 -6.94 -28.89
CA ARG A 213 8.26 -7.02 -27.64
C ARG A 213 8.67 -8.43 -27.26
N LYS A 214 8.21 -9.45 -28.01
CA LYS A 214 8.47 -10.88 -27.77
C LYS A 214 8.09 -11.30 -26.35
N MET A 215 6.92 -10.86 -25.91
CA MET A 215 6.36 -11.23 -24.60
C MET A 215 5.99 -12.71 -24.56
N ASP A 216 6.12 -13.33 -23.40
CA ASP A 216 5.77 -14.74 -23.20
C ASP A 216 4.30 -14.91 -22.86
N ILE A 217 3.44 -14.34 -23.72
CA ILE A 217 1.98 -14.39 -23.57
C ILE A 217 1.40 -15.26 -24.69
N PRO A 218 0.69 -16.36 -24.37
CA PRO A 218 0.06 -17.21 -25.37
C PRO A 218 -1.16 -16.51 -25.99
N PHE A 219 -0.95 -15.77 -27.08
CA PHE A 219 -2.00 -14.99 -27.73
C PHE A 219 -2.96 -15.86 -28.57
N ILE A 220 -4.26 -15.68 -28.36
CA ILE A 220 -5.33 -16.37 -29.11
C ILE A 220 -6.07 -15.35 -29.97
N TYR A 221 -6.01 -15.48 -31.30
CA TYR A 221 -6.62 -14.55 -32.26
C TYR A 221 -8.15 -14.40 -32.15
N ASN A 222 -8.84 -15.41 -31.60
CA ASN A 222 -10.28 -15.32 -31.37
C ASN A 222 -10.52 -14.65 -30.01
N GLU A 223 -11.01 -13.42 -30.03
CA GLU A 223 -11.14 -12.57 -28.85
C GLU A 223 -11.98 -13.21 -27.73
N ASP A 224 -13.08 -13.87 -28.06
CA ASP A 224 -13.94 -14.53 -27.07
C ASP A 224 -13.26 -15.73 -26.40
N LYS A 225 -12.47 -16.50 -27.17
CA LYS A 225 -11.65 -17.59 -26.62
C LYS A 225 -10.50 -17.06 -25.77
N PHE A 226 -9.90 -15.95 -26.18
CA PHE A 226 -8.82 -15.32 -25.42
C PHE A 226 -9.30 -14.76 -24.09
N LYS A 227 -10.46 -14.09 -24.06
CA LYS A 227 -11.09 -13.62 -22.82
C LYS A 227 -11.36 -14.77 -21.85
N LYS A 228 -11.96 -15.87 -22.32
CA LYS A 228 -12.18 -17.08 -21.50
C LYS A 228 -10.88 -17.67 -20.93
N PHE A 229 -9.79 -17.62 -21.70
CA PHE A 229 -8.47 -18.02 -21.22
C PHE A 229 -7.98 -17.08 -20.11
N LEU A 230 -8.03 -15.75 -20.31
CA LEU A 230 -7.61 -14.80 -19.29
C LEU A 230 -8.47 -14.84 -18.01
N ASP A 231 -9.79 -15.05 -18.14
CA ASP A 231 -10.70 -15.21 -17.00
C ASP A 231 -10.31 -16.44 -16.16
N SER A 232 -9.77 -17.49 -16.78
CA SER A 232 -9.31 -18.69 -16.07
C SER A 232 -8.00 -18.49 -15.28
N LEU A 233 -7.21 -17.48 -15.64
CA LEU A 233 -5.97 -17.15 -14.92
C LEU A 233 -6.21 -16.37 -13.62
N ASP A 234 -7.42 -15.82 -13.43
CA ASP A 234 -7.76 -14.93 -12.33
C ASP A 234 -6.66 -13.90 -12.00
N LEU A 235 -6.18 -13.21 -13.06
CA LEU A 235 -5.11 -12.23 -12.95
C LEU A 235 -5.44 -11.20 -11.86
N TRP A 236 -4.48 -10.96 -10.96
CA TRP A 236 -4.52 -9.91 -9.94
C TRP A 236 -3.22 -9.10 -9.98
N ASN A 237 -3.31 -7.78 -9.86
CA ASN A 237 -2.15 -6.91 -9.62
C ASN A 237 -2.52 -5.57 -8.98
N SER A 238 -1.52 -4.83 -8.48
CA SER A 238 -1.67 -3.52 -7.82
C SER A 238 -2.31 -2.42 -8.66
N TYR A 239 -2.65 -2.68 -9.92
CA TYR A 239 -3.31 -1.72 -10.79
C TYR A 239 -4.82 -1.94 -10.94
N GLN A 240 -5.31 -3.16 -10.75
CA GLN A 240 -6.46 -3.60 -11.54
C GLN A 240 -7.72 -2.75 -11.23
N HIS A 241 -8.64 -2.55 -12.15
CA HIS A 241 -9.83 -3.40 -12.19
C HIS A 241 -11.08 -2.55 -12.66
N ILE A 242 -12.28 -3.15 -12.74
CA ILE A 242 -13.48 -2.69 -13.48
C ILE A 242 -14.79 -2.85 -12.71
N SER A 243 -15.68 -1.84 -12.75
CA SER A 243 -17.14 -1.95 -12.49
C SER A 243 -17.93 -1.01 -13.43
N GLU A 244 -19.26 -1.01 -13.66
CA GLU A 244 -20.47 -1.67 -13.10
C GLU A 244 -20.99 -2.79 -14.04
N ASN A 245 -21.38 -4.01 -13.68
CA ASN A 245 -21.32 -4.80 -12.44
C ASN A 245 -20.76 -6.19 -12.79
N GLY A 246 -19.44 -6.24 -13.01
CA GLY A 246 -18.68 -7.46 -13.28
C GLY A 246 -17.39 -7.43 -12.47
N ASP A 247 -17.56 -7.16 -11.16
CA ASP A 247 -16.69 -6.22 -10.48
C ASP A 247 -15.35 -6.79 -10.03
N LYS A 248 -14.35 -5.98 -10.28
CA LYS A 248 -12.98 -6.10 -9.84
C LYS A 248 -12.64 -4.64 -9.41
N TYR A 249 -11.93 -4.33 -8.32
CA TYR A 249 -11.34 -2.98 -8.01
C TYR A 249 -9.97 -3.12 -7.29
N TYR A 250 -8.96 -2.29 -7.62
CA TYR A 250 -7.77 -1.89 -6.84
C TYR A 250 -6.89 -0.97 -7.69
N ASN A 251 -7.29 0.30 -7.75
CA ASN A 251 -6.35 1.37 -8.04
C ASN A 251 -5.63 1.71 -6.74
N ALA A 252 -4.31 1.51 -6.69
CA ALA A 252 -3.55 1.65 -5.46
C ALA A 252 -3.68 3.03 -4.78
N LEU A 253 -4.18 4.06 -5.47
CA LEU A 253 -4.44 5.39 -4.90
C LEU A 253 -5.92 5.73 -4.72
N GLU A 254 -6.85 4.87 -5.16
CA GLU A 254 -8.29 5.03 -4.94
C GLU A 254 -8.84 3.94 -4.01
N ASN A 255 -8.00 3.47 -3.08
CA ASN A 255 -8.43 2.54 -2.06
C ASN A 255 -9.28 3.29 -1.01
N ILE A 256 -10.55 2.88 -0.89
CA ILE A 256 -11.51 3.48 0.03
C ILE A 256 -11.07 3.38 1.49
N ASP A 257 -10.43 2.29 1.91
CA ASP A 257 -9.96 2.08 3.28
C ASP A 257 -8.87 3.07 3.66
N LEU A 258 -8.09 3.51 2.67
CA LEU A 258 -7.03 4.51 2.82
C LEU A 258 -7.48 5.93 2.47
N SER A 259 -8.77 6.16 2.19
CA SER A 259 -9.30 7.50 1.93
C SER A 259 -9.11 8.44 3.13
N TYR A 260 -9.04 9.75 2.88
CA TYR A 260 -8.88 10.73 3.95
C TYR A 260 -10.07 10.68 4.91
N GLU A 261 -11.27 10.49 4.36
CA GLU A 261 -12.49 10.39 5.13
C GLU A 261 -12.48 9.18 6.08
N ASN A 262 -11.97 8.02 5.64
CA ASN A 262 -11.90 6.83 6.48
C ASN A 262 -10.76 6.88 7.51
N VAL A 263 -9.59 7.38 7.11
CA VAL A 263 -8.39 7.35 7.96
C VAL A 263 -8.31 8.55 8.91
N CYS A 264 -8.69 9.74 8.45
CA CYS A 264 -8.54 10.98 9.21
C CYS A 264 -9.86 11.47 9.81
N GLU A 265 -10.99 11.17 9.18
CA GLU A 265 -12.30 11.66 9.62
C GLU A 265 -13.21 10.55 10.15
N PHE A 266 -12.82 9.28 10.06
CA PHE A 266 -13.55 8.12 10.58
C PHE A 266 -15.03 8.08 10.16
N ILE A 267 -15.35 8.43 8.91
CA ILE A 267 -16.75 8.57 8.45
C ILE A 267 -17.56 7.26 8.45
N TRP A 268 -16.88 6.12 8.58
CA TRP A 268 -17.51 4.82 8.72
C TRP A 268 -18.15 4.63 10.09
N GLU A 269 -17.72 5.39 11.11
CA GLU A 269 -18.35 5.39 12.43
C GLU A 269 -19.63 6.23 12.38
N LYS A 270 -20.75 5.60 12.75
CA LYS A 270 -22.08 6.20 12.68
C LYS A 270 -22.38 7.06 13.91
N ASN A 271 -21.76 6.74 15.04
CA ASN A 271 -21.93 7.48 16.29
C ASN A 271 -20.95 8.66 16.34
N GLU A 272 -21.48 9.88 16.37
CA GLU A 272 -20.65 11.09 16.37
C GLU A 272 -19.77 11.22 17.63
N GLU A 273 -20.25 10.78 18.81
CA GLU A 273 -19.44 10.82 20.03
C GLU A 273 -18.25 9.86 19.95
N GLU A 274 -18.49 8.63 19.49
CA GLU A 274 -17.44 7.61 19.29
C GLU A 274 -16.45 8.06 18.20
N ARG A 275 -16.97 8.61 17.10
CA ARG A 275 -16.17 9.18 16.02
C ARG A 275 -15.24 10.29 16.51
N GLN A 276 -15.74 11.22 17.33
CA GLN A 276 -14.89 12.26 17.92
C GLN A 276 -13.85 11.66 18.87
N SER A 277 -14.20 10.65 19.65
CA SER A 277 -13.22 9.92 20.48
C SER A 277 -12.11 9.31 19.62
N TYR A 278 -12.43 8.67 18.50
CA TYR A 278 -11.43 8.13 17.58
C TYR A 278 -10.50 9.21 17.02
N ILE A 279 -11.05 10.39 16.68
CA ILE A 279 -10.26 11.53 16.19
C ILE A 279 -9.32 12.05 17.29
N GLU A 280 -9.83 12.24 18.51
CA GLU A 280 -9.07 12.73 19.65
C GLU A 280 -7.96 11.76 20.09
N ASP A 281 -8.23 10.46 20.04
CA ASP A 281 -7.30 9.41 20.44
C ASP A 281 -6.28 9.05 19.34
N ASN A 282 -6.44 9.57 18.11
CA ASN A 282 -5.56 9.22 17.00
C ASN A 282 -4.17 9.86 17.15
N LYS A 283 -3.19 9.04 17.55
CA LYS A 283 -1.79 9.45 17.74
C LYS A 283 -0.99 9.62 16.44
N TYR A 284 -1.55 9.25 15.29
CA TYR A 284 -0.82 9.13 14.03
C TYR A 284 -1.23 10.14 12.96
N ILE A 285 -2.20 11.03 13.20
CA ILE A 285 -2.56 12.08 12.24
C ILE A 285 -1.70 13.32 12.48
N PHE A 286 -0.87 13.65 11.49
CA PHE A 286 -0.02 14.84 11.50
C PHE A 286 -0.31 15.69 10.25
N ASN A 287 -0.93 16.86 10.47
CA ASN A 287 -1.28 17.80 9.40
C ASN A 287 -0.43 19.07 9.44
N GLU A 288 -0.08 19.59 8.26
CA GLU A 288 0.38 20.96 8.09
C GLU A 288 -0.02 21.51 6.70
N ASN A 289 -0.78 22.60 6.69
CA ASN A 289 -1.35 23.20 5.48
C ASN A 289 -2.15 22.16 4.67
N ASN A 290 -1.70 21.85 3.46
CA ASN A 290 -2.35 20.87 2.59
C ASN A 290 -1.74 19.47 2.63
N ILE A 291 -0.73 19.21 3.48
CA ILE A 291 -0.14 17.89 3.61
C ILE A 291 -0.57 17.26 4.92
N THR A 292 -1.05 16.02 4.86
CA THR A 292 -1.34 15.19 6.03
C THR A 292 -0.58 13.87 5.92
N ILE A 293 0.06 13.46 7.01
CA ILE A 293 0.63 12.12 7.18
C ILE A 293 -0.24 11.41 8.21
N ALA A 294 -0.79 10.24 7.88
CA ALA A 294 -1.61 9.46 8.80
C ALA A 294 -1.28 7.96 8.72
N LYS A 295 -1.76 7.19 9.71
CA LYS A 295 -1.66 5.72 9.69
C LYS A 295 -3.01 5.15 9.27
N GLY A 296 -3.06 4.54 8.09
CA GLY A 296 -4.21 3.82 7.57
C GLY A 296 -4.01 2.31 7.64
N TYR A 297 -5.07 1.56 7.37
CA TYR A 297 -5.05 0.09 7.37
C TYR A 297 -5.81 -0.45 6.17
N ILE A 298 -5.27 -1.50 5.56
CA ILE A 298 -6.00 -2.39 4.66
C ILE A 298 -5.96 -3.75 5.34
N ASP A 299 -7.14 -4.30 5.66
CA ASP A 299 -7.29 -5.47 6.51
C ASP A 299 -6.51 -5.32 7.84
N THR A 300 -5.42 -6.08 7.99
CA THR A 300 -4.53 -6.06 9.17
C THR A 300 -3.20 -5.35 8.91
N ASN A 301 -2.94 -4.95 7.66
CA ASN A 301 -1.70 -4.32 7.25
C ASN A 301 -1.78 -2.80 7.46
N ALA A 302 -0.79 -2.25 8.14
CA ALA A 302 -0.69 -0.82 8.39
C ALA A 302 0.08 -0.10 7.28
N TYR A 303 -0.38 1.10 6.92
CA TYR A 303 0.22 1.94 5.89
C TYR A 303 0.44 3.36 6.41
N ILE A 304 1.61 3.94 6.09
CA ILE A 304 1.83 5.38 6.23
C ILE A 304 1.21 6.04 5.00
N CYS A 305 0.15 6.80 5.22
CA CYS A 305 -0.62 7.46 4.17
C CYS A 305 -0.20 8.93 4.08
N ILE A 306 -0.07 9.41 2.85
CA ILE A 306 0.31 10.78 2.53
C ILE A 306 -0.85 11.36 1.77
N TYR A 307 -1.45 12.40 2.34
CA TYR A 307 -2.55 13.12 1.71
C TYR A 307 -2.08 14.49 1.28
N LYS A 308 -2.55 14.90 0.11
CA LYS A 308 -2.39 16.26 -0.40
C LYS A 308 -3.77 16.82 -0.71
N ASP A 309 -4.12 17.94 -0.10
CA ASP A 309 -5.43 18.58 -0.27
C ASP A 309 -6.61 17.61 0.07
N LYS A 310 -6.41 16.76 1.09
CA LYS A 310 -7.31 15.67 1.51
C LYS A 310 -7.51 14.53 0.50
N GLU A 311 -6.73 14.46 -0.57
CA GLU A 311 -6.72 13.31 -1.48
C GLU A 311 -5.54 12.39 -1.16
N LEU A 312 -5.75 11.07 -1.20
CA LEU A 312 -4.67 10.10 -1.01
C LEU A 312 -3.66 10.25 -2.14
N PHE A 313 -2.45 10.67 -1.79
CA PHE A 313 -1.39 10.98 -2.74
C PHE A 313 -0.42 9.82 -2.91
N ALA A 314 -0.07 9.15 -1.81
CA ALA A 314 0.81 7.99 -1.77
C ALA A 314 0.62 7.26 -0.44
N HIS A 315 1.00 5.99 -0.40
CA HIS A 315 1.05 5.22 0.84
C HIS A 315 2.19 4.22 0.81
N TYR A 316 2.68 3.80 1.97
CA TYR A 316 3.73 2.79 2.04
C TYR A 316 3.47 1.84 3.21
N PRO A 317 3.79 0.54 3.09
CA PRO A 317 3.68 -0.38 4.21
C PRO A 317 4.49 0.09 5.43
N VAL A 318 3.85 0.13 6.60
CA VAL A 318 4.52 0.39 7.86
C VAL A 318 5.29 -0.86 8.25
N THR A 319 6.61 -0.72 8.33
CA THR A 319 7.51 -1.81 8.77
C THR A 319 8.36 -1.33 9.93
N SER A 320 9.04 -2.26 10.61
CA SER A 320 10.03 -1.94 11.64
C SER A 320 11.28 -1.25 11.08
N ASN A 321 11.54 -1.39 9.78
CA ASN A 321 12.62 -0.67 9.10
C ASN A 321 12.11 0.66 8.53
N TYR A 322 11.98 1.65 9.41
CA TYR A 322 11.44 2.96 9.06
C TYR A 322 12.24 3.69 7.97
N HIS A 323 13.53 3.37 7.81
CA HIS A 323 14.37 3.96 6.77
C HIS A 323 13.88 3.66 5.35
N ARG A 324 13.19 2.51 5.15
CA ARG A 324 12.69 2.11 3.84
C ARG A 324 11.62 3.08 3.33
N TYR A 325 10.55 3.29 4.10
CA TYR A 325 9.50 4.21 3.67
C TYR A 325 9.96 5.67 3.78
N LEU A 326 10.82 6.04 4.73
CA LEU A 326 11.38 7.39 4.80
C LEU A 326 12.16 7.77 3.53
N TYR A 327 12.97 6.85 3.02
CA TYR A 327 13.69 7.03 1.76
C TYR A 327 12.71 7.24 0.60
N ASN A 328 11.73 6.36 0.45
CA ASN A 328 10.72 6.46 -0.61
C ASN A 328 9.96 7.80 -0.56
N ILE A 329 9.54 8.23 0.63
CA ILE A 329 8.82 9.50 0.81
C ILE A 329 9.71 10.71 0.52
N THR A 330 11.01 10.63 0.87
CA THR A 330 11.97 11.69 0.56
C THR A 330 12.13 11.85 -0.95
N GLU A 331 12.27 10.73 -1.67
CA GLU A 331 12.37 10.72 -3.12
C GLU A 331 11.06 11.17 -3.78
N LEU A 332 9.91 10.76 -3.25
CA LEU A 332 8.58 11.22 -3.66
C LEU A 332 8.49 12.75 -3.56
N PHE A 333 8.84 13.32 -2.41
CA PHE A 333 8.76 14.77 -2.20
C PHE A 333 9.69 15.52 -3.13
N ARG A 334 10.91 14.99 -3.37
CA ARG A 334 11.87 15.55 -4.32
C ARG A 334 11.32 15.54 -5.75
N PHE A 335 10.75 14.42 -6.19
CA PHE A 335 10.22 14.24 -7.54
C PHE A 335 9.03 15.17 -7.82
N TYR A 336 8.06 15.23 -6.90
CA TYR A 336 6.86 16.07 -7.03
C TYR A 336 7.06 17.51 -6.55
N ARG A 337 8.31 17.90 -6.22
CA ARG A 337 8.67 19.24 -5.71
C ARG A 337 7.85 19.66 -4.48
N ILE A 338 7.48 18.69 -3.63
CA ILE A 338 6.86 18.94 -2.33
C ILE A 338 7.95 19.49 -1.41
N ASN A 339 7.64 20.58 -0.71
CA ASN A 339 8.61 21.24 0.14
C ASN A 339 9.12 20.28 1.23
N LYS A 340 10.44 20.07 1.28
CA LYS A 340 11.10 19.18 2.25
C LYS A 340 10.76 19.45 3.71
N ARG A 341 10.27 20.66 4.05
CA ARG A 341 9.80 20.99 5.41
C ARG A 341 8.74 20.01 5.92
N TYR A 342 7.93 19.43 5.03
CA TYR A 342 6.86 18.51 5.40
C TYR A 342 7.39 17.13 5.82
N LEU A 343 8.68 16.81 5.57
CA LEU A 343 9.30 15.58 6.10
C LEU A 343 9.28 15.54 7.63
N LYS A 344 9.18 16.69 8.30
CA LYS A 344 8.99 16.72 9.76
C LYS A 344 7.70 16.03 10.23
N LEU A 345 6.69 15.91 9.37
CA LEU A 345 5.46 15.16 9.68
C LEU A 345 5.74 13.65 9.66
N VAL A 346 6.57 13.20 8.70
CA VAL A 346 7.07 11.82 8.65
C VAL A 346 7.95 11.52 9.87
N ASP A 347 8.81 12.47 10.28
CA ASP A 347 9.62 12.32 11.50
C ASP A 347 8.75 12.19 12.76
N LYS A 348 7.63 12.91 12.84
CA LYS A 348 6.65 12.78 13.93
C LYS A 348 6.01 11.39 13.92
N PHE A 349 5.62 10.90 12.75
CA PHE A 349 5.08 9.56 12.57
C PHE A 349 6.07 8.48 13.06
N ILE A 350 7.32 8.55 12.60
CA ILE A 350 8.37 7.60 12.99
C ILE A 350 8.61 7.65 14.51
N LYS A 351 8.64 8.84 15.11
CA LYS A 351 8.80 8.98 16.57
C LYS A 351 7.63 8.37 17.34
N GLN A 352 6.40 8.52 16.84
CA GLN A 352 5.23 7.87 17.45
C GLN A 352 5.32 6.35 17.33
N GLN A 353 5.73 5.83 16.17
CA GLN A 353 5.95 4.40 15.98
C GLN A 353 7.03 3.85 16.93
N GLN A 354 8.17 4.53 17.05
CA GLN A 354 9.23 4.16 17.99
C GLN A 354 8.76 4.14 19.45
N LYS A 355 7.85 5.06 19.81
CA LYS A 355 7.26 5.11 21.14
C LYS A 355 6.35 3.90 21.37
N ASP A 356 5.45 3.61 20.44
CA ASP A 356 4.52 2.47 20.55
C ASP A 356 5.29 1.14 20.56
N ASP A 357 6.32 0.98 19.71
CA ASP A 357 7.18 -0.21 19.68
C ASP A 357 7.92 -0.41 21.02
N TYR A 358 8.31 0.68 21.68
CA TYR A 358 8.94 0.63 23.01
C TYR A 358 7.93 0.29 24.11
N GLU A 359 6.72 0.83 24.04
CA GLU A 359 5.61 0.50 24.96
C GLU A 359 5.23 -0.98 24.84
N GLU A 360 5.05 -1.50 23.62
CA GLU A 360 4.77 -2.92 23.38
C GLU A 360 5.91 -3.82 23.88
N LEU A 361 7.16 -3.41 23.69
CA LEU A 361 8.33 -4.13 24.21
C LEU A 361 8.27 -4.23 25.74
N ILE A 362 7.90 -3.14 26.44
CA ILE A 362 7.73 -3.14 27.90
C ILE A 362 6.57 -4.06 28.32
N GLU A 363 5.43 -3.99 27.64
CA GLU A 363 4.27 -4.83 27.96
C GLU A 363 4.56 -6.32 27.78
N ARG A 364 5.20 -6.69 26.67
CA ARG A 364 5.62 -8.08 26.41
C ARG A 364 6.59 -8.58 27.49
N PHE A 365 7.54 -7.74 27.89
CA PHE A 365 8.46 -8.06 29.00
C PHE A 365 7.72 -8.24 30.33
N ASN A 366 6.80 -7.34 30.67
CA ASN A 366 6.04 -7.42 31.91
C ASN A 366 5.14 -8.66 31.94
N ARG A 367 4.44 -8.98 30.84
CA ARG A 367 3.62 -10.19 30.71
C ARG A 367 4.44 -11.46 30.87
N ALA A 368 5.63 -11.51 30.28
CA ALA A 368 6.57 -12.62 30.48
C ALA A 368 7.00 -12.72 31.95
N LYS A 369 7.25 -11.58 32.60
CA LYS A 369 7.61 -11.52 34.03
C LYS A 369 6.49 -12.01 34.94
N GLU A 370 5.26 -11.59 34.69
CA GLU A 370 4.07 -12.01 35.45
C GLU A 370 3.78 -13.50 35.35
N THR A 371 4.04 -14.10 34.18
CA THR A 371 3.77 -15.52 33.91
C THR A 371 4.97 -16.42 34.20
N ALA A 372 6.10 -15.86 34.65
CA ALA A 372 7.31 -16.63 34.87
C ALA A 372 7.23 -17.52 36.12
N LYS A 373 7.59 -18.79 35.93
CA LYS A 373 7.72 -19.78 37.01
C LYS A 373 8.96 -19.52 37.88
N PHE A 374 9.97 -18.91 37.28
CA PHE A 374 11.20 -18.52 37.96
C PHE A 374 11.83 -17.32 37.25
N ILE A 375 12.35 -16.37 38.01
CA ILE A 375 12.96 -15.13 37.52
C ILE A 375 14.29 -14.91 38.22
N PHE A 376 15.31 -14.57 37.46
CA PHE A 376 16.57 -14.02 37.95
C PHE A 376 16.82 -12.69 37.24
N GLU A 377 17.08 -11.63 38.00
CA GLU A 377 17.28 -10.28 37.47
C GLU A 377 18.55 -9.69 38.07
N LYS A 378 19.43 -9.17 37.20
CA LYS A 378 20.66 -8.50 37.62
C LYS A 378 21.01 -7.39 36.64
N ASP A 379 21.17 -6.19 37.18
CA ASP A 379 21.44 -4.96 36.43
C ASP A 379 20.40 -4.73 35.31
N ASN A 380 20.80 -4.80 34.05
CA ASN A 380 19.94 -4.67 32.88
C ASN A 380 19.50 -6.01 32.28
N GLU A 381 19.89 -7.14 32.85
CA GLU A 381 19.63 -8.49 32.33
C GLU A 381 18.60 -9.23 33.18
N CYS A 382 17.69 -9.95 32.53
CA CYS A 382 16.66 -10.74 33.19
C CYS A 382 16.48 -12.09 32.49
N TYR A 383 16.42 -13.15 33.29
CA TYR A 383 16.35 -14.53 32.86
C TYR A 383 15.08 -15.12 33.47
N MET A 384 14.21 -15.67 32.63
CA MET A 384 12.91 -16.15 33.05
C MET A 384 12.73 -17.59 32.58
N LEU A 385 12.26 -18.46 33.47
CA LEU A 385 11.64 -19.74 33.09
C LEU A 385 10.14 -19.51 32.95
N ILE A 386 9.60 -19.71 31.76
CA ILE A 386 8.18 -19.52 31.46
C ILE A 386 7.60 -20.75 30.77
N SER A 387 6.28 -20.94 30.88
CA SER A 387 5.58 -21.96 30.10
C SER A 387 5.63 -21.61 28.61
N TYR A 388 6.12 -22.53 27.76
CA TYR A 388 6.04 -22.37 26.30
C TYR A 388 4.79 -23.04 25.74
N ALA A 389 4.45 -24.23 26.25
CA ALA A 389 3.23 -24.95 25.96
C ALA A 389 2.79 -25.75 27.19
N THR A 390 1.63 -26.42 27.13
CA THR A 390 1.03 -27.15 28.26
C THR A 390 1.99 -28.13 28.95
N ASN A 391 2.94 -28.69 28.21
CA ASN A 391 3.87 -29.72 28.70
C ASN A 391 5.35 -29.39 28.46
N ARG A 392 5.73 -28.13 28.23
CA ARG A 392 7.14 -27.75 28.15
C ARG A 392 7.38 -26.28 28.49
N ASP A 393 8.51 -26.04 29.14
CA ASP A 393 8.94 -24.70 29.49
C ASP A 393 9.98 -24.18 28.50
N CYS A 394 10.25 -22.88 28.56
CA CYS A 394 11.39 -22.26 27.90
C CYS A 394 12.09 -21.27 28.83
N ILE A 395 13.38 -21.08 28.58
CA ILE A 395 14.15 -19.98 29.16
C ILE A 395 14.09 -18.82 28.19
N LYS A 396 13.76 -17.63 28.69
CA LYS A 396 13.89 -16.37 27.96
C LYS A 396 14.91 -15.48 28.63
N VAL A 397 15.75 -14.84 27.83
CA VAL A 397 16.81 -13.93 28.27
C VAL A 397 16.54 -12.55 27.69
N TYR A 398 16.50 -11.57 28.57
CA TYR A 398 16.23 -10.18 28.25
C TYR A 398 17.41 -9.30 28.65
N LYS A 399 17.66 -8.24 27.88
CA LYS A 399 18.56 -7.16 28.24
C LYS A 399 17.93 -5.83 27.89
N HIS A 400 17.94 -4.88 28.83
CA HIS A 400 17.16 -3.64 28.73
C HIS A 400 15.70 -3.89 28.33
N LYS A 401 15.09 -4.94 28.90
CA LYS A 401 13.71 -5.41 28.61
C LYS A 401 13.49 -5.96 27.19
N LYS A 402 14.49 -5.91 26.30
CA LYS A 402 14.44 -6.53 24.97
C LYS A 402 14.79 -8.00 25.06
N GLU A 403 13.99 -8.87 24.46
CA GLU A 403 14.33 -10.30 24.35
C GLU A 403 15.57 -10.47 23.47
N LEU A 404 16.63 -11.04 24.02
CA LEU A 404 17.86 -11.36 23.30
C LEU A 404 17.82 -12.76 22.71
N THR A 405 17.30 -13.71 23.49
CA THR A 405 17.21 -15.11 23.09
C THR A 405 16.22 -15.87 23.95
N TYR A 406 15.84 -17.05 23.45
CA TYR A 406 15.15 -18.06 24.21
C TYR A 406 15.76 -19.45 23.94
N TYR A 407 15.49 -20.38 24.84
CA TYR A 407 15.76 -21.81 24.69
C TYR A 407 14.49 -22.59 25.06
N ILE A 408 13.97 -23.38 24.13
CA ILE A 408 12.77 -24.21 24.36
C ILE A 408 13.21 -25.59 24.80
N PHE A 409 12.68 -26.09 25.92
CA PHE A 409 12.94 -27.47 26.34
C PHE A 409 12.11 -28.48 25.55
N ASP A 410 12.53 -29.74 25.58
CA ASP A 410 11.82 -30.85 24.94
C ASP A 410 10.41 -31.06 25.52
N VAL A 411 9.57 -31.75 24.77
CA VAL A 411 8.21 -32.09 25.20
C VAL A 411 8.26 -32.91 26.49
N GLY A 412 7.46 -32.54 27.49
CA GLY A 412 7.47 -33.13 28.83
C GLY A 412 8.39 -32.42 29.82
N MET A 413 9.28 -31.54 29.36
CA MET A 413 10.26 -30.86 30.22
C MET A 413 9.71 -29.52 30.73
N CYS A 414 8.94 -29.59 31.81
CA CYS A 414 8.44 -28.46 32.58
C CYS A 414 8.86 -28.57 34.05
N LEU A 415 8.91 -27.44 34.77
CA LEU A 415 9.36 -27.35 36.16
C LEU A 415 8.67 -28.36 37.09
N GLU A 416 7.40 -28.68 36.81
CA GLU A 416 6.56 -29.59 37.56
C GLU A 416 6.78 -31.07 37.22
N ASN A 417 7.66 -31.40 36.26
CA ASN A 417 8.04 -32.76 35.93
C ASN A 417 9.28 -33.20 36.74
N LEU A 418 9.24 -34.41 37.31
CA LEU A 418 10.36 -35.05 38.03
C LEU A 418 11.67 -35.08 37.22
N GLU A 419 11.58 -35.25 35.90
CA GLU A 419 12.74 -35.34 35.01
C GLU A 419 13.39 -33.98 34.73
N PHE A 420 12.67 -32.87 34.93
CA PHE A 420 13.14 -31.53 34.60
C PHE A 420 14.42 -31.16 35.36
N TYR A 421 14.52 -31.54 36.64
CA TYR A 421 15.73 -31.31 37.42
C TYR A 421 16.97 -31.97 36.79
N ASN A 422 16.82 -33.18 36.24
CA ASN A 422 17.93 -33.87 35.57
C ASN A 422 18.35 -33.10 34.31
N THR A 423 17.38 -32.62 33.52
CA THR A 423 17.61 -31.78 32.33
C THR A 423 18.33 -30.48 32.67
N ILE A 424 18.03 -29.84 33.81
CA ILE A 424 18.75 -28.64 34.25
C ILE A 424 20.21 -28.93 34.62
N ILE A 425 20.54 -30.16 35.05
CA ILE A 425 21.91 -30.56 35.42
C ILE A 425 22.79 -30.89 34.22
N THR A 426 22.23 -31.40 33.12
CA THR A 426 23.01 -31.88 31.96
C THR A 426 23.72 -30.75 31.19
N ASN A 427 23.44 -29.47 31.51
CA ASN A 427 24.09 -28.26 31.00
C ASN A 427 24.03 -28.03 29.47
N ASN A 428 23.53 -28.96 28.67
CA ASN A 428 23.49 -28.84 27.20
C ASN A 428 22.78 -27.58 26.68
N TRP A 429 21.78 -27.09 27.41
CA TRP A 429 21.03 -25.88 27.07
C TRP A 429 21.80 -24.58 27.33
N LEU A 430 22.78 -24.60 28.25
CA LEU A 430 23.57 -23.41 28.60
C LEU A 430 24.39 -22.94 27.42
N ASP A 431 24.98 -23.88 26.68
CA ASP A 431 25.88 -23.55 25.58
C ASP A 431 25.11 -22.90 24.41
N VAL A 432 23.88 -23.35 24.14
CA VAL A 432 22.97 -22.71 23.17
C VAL A 432 22.65 -21.26 23.52
N ILE A 433 22.58 -20.93 24.82
CA ILE A 433 22.38 -19.55 25.26
C ILE A 433 23.70 -18.77 25.24
N LYS A 434 24.82 -19.37 25.69
CA LYS A 434 26.16 -18.74 25.72
C LYS A 434 26.65 -18.26 24.36
N ASP A 435 26.30 -18.95 23.28
CA ASP A 435 26.76 -18.59 21.94
C ASP A 435 26.17 -17.27 21.41
N LYS A 436 25.28 -16.60 22.17
CA LYS A 436 24.65 -15.34 21.77
C LYS A 436 25.32 -14.12 22.44
N LEU A 437 25.83 -13.23 21.59
CA LEU A 437 26.94 -12.30 21.86
C LEU A 437 26.67 -11.05 22.72
N ASP A 438 25.56 -10.94 23.47
CA ASP A 438 25.23 -9.67 24.15
C ASP A 438 24.69 -9.80 25.59
N PHE A 439 25.27 -10.65 26.42
CA PHE A 439 24.97 -10.68 27.86
C PHE A 439 26.17 -11.08 28.73
N GLN A 440 26.07 -10.90 30.05
CA GLN A 440 27.13 -11.25 31.01
C GLN A 440 27.12 -12.76 31.32
N PRO A 441 28.16 -13.53 30.94
CA PRO A 441 28.16 -15.00 31.14
C PRO A 441 28.03 -15.40 32.61
N LYS A 442 28.54 -14.57 33.52
CA LYS A 442 28.42 -14.78 34.98
C LYS A 442 26.96 -14.77 35.44
N TYR A 443 26.10 -13.97 34.83
CA TYR A 443 24.69 -13.86 35.22
C TYR A 443 23.90 -15.09 34.79
N LEU A 444 24.20 -15.64 33.62
CA LEU A 444 23.65 -16.93 33.18
C LEU A 444 24.05 -18.09 34.11
N ILE A 445 25.31 -18.12 34.58
CA ILE A 445 25.78 -19.13 35.54
C ILE A 445 25.05 -18.99 36.89
N ASN A 446 24.84 -17.76 37.36
CA ASN A 446 24.09 -17.52 38.59
C ASN A 446 22.62 -17.92 38.45
N PHE A 447 21.97 -17.54 37.35
CA PHE A 447 20.62 -17.99 37.02
C PHE A 447 20.52 -19.51 37.02
N HIS A 448 21.45 -20.21 36.36
CA HIS A 448 21.48 -21.68 36.34
C HIS A 448 21.59 -22.27 37.74
N LYS A 449 22.48 -21.73 38.57
CA LYS A 449 22.65 -22.19 39.95
C LYS A 449 21.36 -22.06 40.74
N GLU A 450 20.68 -20.92 40.66
CA GLU A 450 19.44 -20.67 41.39
C GLU A 450 18.27 -21.50 40.82
N LEU A 451 18.17 -21.62 39.50
CA LEU A 451 17.19 -22.45 38.83
C LEU A 451 17.36 -23.93 39.22
N LYS A 452 18.59 -24.42 39.28
CA LYS A 452 18.91 -25.78 39.75
C LYS A 452 18.42 -26.00 41.18
N THR A 453 18.64 -25.03 42.07
CA THR A 453 18.13 -25.09 43.45
C THR A 453 16.61 -25.12 43.50
N LYS A 454 15.93 -24.28 42.71
CA LYS A 454 14.47 -24.26 42.60
C LYS A 454 13.92 -25.59 42.07
N ALA A 455 14.48 -26.11 40.97
CA ALA A 455 14.06 -27.37 40.36
C ALA A 455 14.27 -28.56 41.31
N LYS A 456 15.37 -28.58 42.08
CA LYS A 456 15.60 -29.60 43.10
C LYS A 456 14.51 -29.60 44.16
N LYS A 457 14.17 -28.42 44.68
CA LYS A 457 13.12 -28.27 45.70
C LYS A 457 11.75 -28.74 45.18
N VAL A 458 11.38 -28.34 43.96
CA VAL A 458 10.11 -28.77 43.34
C VAL A 458 10.07 -30.30 43.15
N LYS A 459 11.18 -30.90 42.71
CA LYS A 459 11.30 -32.37 42.62
C LYS A 459 11.06 -33.04 43.98
N GLU A 460 11.70 -32.56 45.05
CA GLU A 460 11.54 -33.09 46.40
C GLU A 460 10.07 -32.99 46.89
N GLU A 461 9.39 -31.86 46.59
CA GLU A 461 7.97 -31.65 46.90
C GLU A 461 7.05 -32.62 46.14
N ILE A 462 7.31 -32.88 44.85
CA ILE A 462 6.54 -33.84 44.04
C ILE A 462 6.71 -35.26 44.57
N GLU A 463 7.95 -35.68 44.84
CA GLU A 463 8.24 -37.01 45.39
C GLU A 463 7.57 -37.20 46.77
N GLU A 464 7.55 -36.17 47.61
CA GLU A 464 6.86 -36.23 48.90
C GLU A 464 5.33 -36.34 48.74
N ALA A 465 4.76 -35.59 47.80
CA ALA A 465 3.33 -35.67 47.49
C ALA A 465 2.93 -37.07 46.97
N GLN A 466 3.74 -37.66 46.09
CA GLN A 466 3.55 -39.02 45.60
C GLN A 466 3.59 -40.05 46.74
N ARG A 467 4.61 -39.98 47.62
CA ARG A 467 4.71 -40.86 48.80
C ARG A 467 3.49 -40.74 49.72
N LYS A 468 2.98 -39.52 49.94
CA LYS A 468 1.76 -39.28 50.74
C LYS A 468 0.52 -39.89 50.07
N GLN A 469 0.40 -39.74 48.75
CA GLN A 469 -0.71 -40.30 47.98
C GLN A 469 -0.70 -41.83 47.99
N GLU A 470 0.46 -42.45 47.77
CA GLU A 470 0.65 -43.91 47.86
C GLU A 470 0.25 -44.44 49.23
N LYS A 471 0.74 -43.80 50.30
CA LYS A 471 0.36 -44.17 51.67
C LYS A 471 -1.14 -44.05 51.93
N ASN A 472 -1.79 -42.99 51.43
CA ASN A 472 -3.24 -42.83 51.56
C ASN A 472 -4.00 -43.93 50.80
N TYR A 473 -3.54 -44.31 49.60
CA TYR A 473 -4.10 -45.44 48.86
C TYR A 473 -3.91 -46.75 49.61
N GLU A 474 -2.70 -47.02 50.13
CA GLU A 474 -2.44 -48.20 50.96
C GLU A 474 -3.34 -48.25 52.19
N ASP A 475 -3.49 -47.14 52.92
CA ASP A 475 -4.34 -47.06 54.11
C ASP A 475 -5.84 -47.21 53.77
N PHE A 476 -6.28 -46.67 52.63
CA PHE A 476 -7.64 -46.89 52.12
C PHE A 476 -7.89 -48.37 51.81
N TYR A 477 -7.00 -49.00 51.04
CA TYR A 477 -7.13 -50.40 50.62
C TYR A 477 -6.85 -51.41 51.74
N LYS A 478 -6.15 -51.04 52.83
CA LYS A 478 -6.00 -51.88 54.04
C LYS A 478 -7.35 -52.34 54.61
N ASN A 479 -8.40 -51.53 54.44
CA ASN A 479 -9.76 -51.81 54.90
C ASN A 479 -10.56 -52.68 53.93
N TYR A 480 -9.99 -53.12 52.82
CA TYR A 480 -10.64 -53.95 51.81
C TYR A 480 -9.92 -55.30 51.67
N ASN A 481 -10.66 -56.37 51.39
CA ASN A 481 -10.11 -57.69 51.09
C ASN A 481 -9.66 -57.78 49.61
N PHE A 482 -9.06 -58.90 49.21
CA PHE A 482 -8.58 -59.11 47.84
C PHE A 482 -9.69 -59.00 46.77
N PHE A 483 -10.95 -59.20 47.16
CA PHE A 483 -12.13 -59.08 46.30
C PHE A 483 -12.73 -57.66 46.27
N GLY A 484 -12.13 -56.69 46.97
CA GLY A 484 -12.61 -55.30 47.02
C GLY A 484 -13.78 -55.06 47.98
N GLU A 485 -14.02 -55.99 48.92
CA GLU A 485 -15.07 -55.84 49.95
C GLU A 485 -14.49 -55.28 51.25
N LYS A 486 -15.23 -54.39 51.91
CA LYS A 486 -14.79 -53.76 53.16
C LYS A 486 -14.70 -54.82 54.27
N LYS A 487 -13.55 -54.96 54.93
CA LYS A 487 -13.35 -55.91 56.03
C LYS A 487 -14.33 -55.59 57.17
N THR A 488 -15.28 -56.47 57.43
CA THR A 488 -16.19 -56.37 58.58
C THR A 488 -15.49 -56.92 59.83
N ASN A 489 -15.33 -56.09 60.86
CA ASN A 489 -14.85 -56.54 62.16
C ASN A 489 -15.96 -57.36 62.84
N ASN A 490 -16.00 -58.66 62.58
CA ASN A 490 -16.67 -59.60 63.48
C ASN A 490 -15.67 -60.02 64.56
N SER A 491 -15.53 -59.20 65.61
CA SER A 491 -15.10 -59.70 66.92
C SER A 491 -16.29 -60.46 67.51
N LEU A 492 -16.36 -61.76 67.26
CA LEU A 492 -17.12 -62.68 68.09
C LEU A 492 -16.41 -62.76 69.45
N GLU A 493 -16.91 -61.98 70.41
CA GLU A 493 -16.79 -62.33 71.82
C GLU A 493 -17.49 -63.69 71.99
N THR A 494 -16.69 -64.72 72.25
CA THR A 494 -17.18 -65.97 72.82
C THR A 494 -17.24 -65.78 74.33
N ASP A 495 -18.46 -65.72 74.86
CA ASP A 495 -18.83 -66.33 76.15
C ASP A 495 -20.05 -67.22 75.92
#